data_AF-A0AAP1RCW0-F1
#
_entry.id   AF-A0AAP1RCW0-F1
#
_cell.length_a   1.000
_cell.length_b   1.000
_cell.length_c   1.000
_cell.angle_alpha   90.00
_cell.angle_beta   90.00
_cell.angle_gamma   90.00
#
_symmetry.space_group_name_H-M   'P 1'
#
loop_
_entity.id
_entity.type
_entity.pdbx_description
1 polymer ?
#
loop_
_entity_poly.entity_id
_entity_poly.type
_entity_poly.pdbx_seq_one_letter_code
_entity_poly.pdbx_strand_id
1 'polypeptide(L)'
;FAVPVYDNRAIIKRHWMSLTAGVLTATVVAVTSSVWLARLFTLPDEIQRSLAVRSVTTPFALAASQSLGGQPDLVALFVVVTGVFGMAIGDVLFLRLSIREGMAKGAGFGAASHGAGTARSYELGQQEGVVASLVMMLSGVLMVLVSPLVARMMF
;
A
#
# COMPACT_ATOMS: atom_id res chain seq x y z
N PHE A 1 0.69 -12.02 -9.35
CA PHE A 1 0.64 -10.54 -9.47
C PHE A 1 1.37 -9.97 -10.70
N ALA A 2 2.35 -10.66 -11.30
CA ALA A 2 3.02 -10.18 -12.52
C ALA A 2 2.11 -10.16 -13.78
N VAL A 3 1.13 -11.07 -13.85
CA VAL A 3 0.20 -11.20 -14.99
C VAL A 3 -0.61 -9.91 -15.25
N PRO A 4 -1.31 -9.29 -14.26
CA PRO A 4 -1.96 -8.00 -14.46
C PRO A 4 -1.06 -6.89 -14.99
N VAL A 5 0.19 -6.79 -14.54
CA VAL A 5 1.16 -5.78 -15.04
C VAL A 5 1.53 -6.05 -16.49
N TYR A 6 1.79 -7.31 -16.83
CA TYR A 6 2.16 -7.73 -18.18
C TYR A 6 1.02 -7.50 -19.18
N ASP A 7 -0.20 -7.89 -18.80
CA ASP A 7 -1.39 -7.79 -19.65
C ASP A 7 -1.85 -6.33 -19.82
N ASN A 8 -1.69 -5.51 -18.80
CA ASN A 8 -2.18 -4.12 -18.79
C ASN A 8 -1.09 -3.07 -19.03
N ARG A 9 0.02 -3.46 -19.66
CA ARG A 9 1.13 -2.55 -20.02
C ARG A 9 0.70 -1.31 -20.80
N ALA A 10 -0.34 -1.42 -21.63
CA ALA A 10 -0.89 -0.28 -22.37
C ALA A 10 -1.55 0.75 -21.44
N ILE A 11 -2.28 0.30 -20.41
CA ILE A 11 -2.88 1.17 -19.40
C ILE A 11 -1.80 1.87 -18.60
N ILE A 12 -0.75 1.12 -18.18
CA ILE A 12 0.40 1.70 -17.48
C ILE A 12 1.04 2.79 -18.33
N LYS A 13 1.35 2.51 -19.61
CA LYS A 13 1.96 3.51 -20.51
C LYS A 13 1.07 4.72 -20.73
N ARG A 14 -0.26 4.54 -20.79
CA ARG A 14 -1.21 5.63 -20.99
C ARG A 14 -1.36 6.53 -19.76
N HIS A 15 -1.32 5.95 -18.56
CA HIS A 15 -1.58 6.64 -17.30
C HIS A 15 -0.36 6.72 -16.37
N TRP A 16 0.85 6.58 -16.91
CA TRP A 16 2.08 6.43 -16.12
C TRP A 16 2.29 7.59 -15.14
N MET A 17 2.05 8.83 -15.56
CA MET A 17 2.22 10.00 -14.67
C MET A 17 1.28 9.92 -13.46
N SER A 18 0.00 9.62 -13.68
CA SER A 18 -1.00 9.55 -12.62
C SER A 18 -0.71 8.39 -11.66
N LEU A 19 -0.37 7.22 -12.21
CA LEU A 19 -0.01 6.05 -11.42
C LEU A 19 1.26 6.29 -10.58
N THR A 20 2.32 6.81 -11.19
CA THR A 20 3.57 7.09 -10.47
C THR A 20 3.38 8.16 -9.41
N ALA A 21 2.71 9.27 -9.71
CA ALA A 21 2.45 10.32 -8.73
C ALA A 21 1.56 9.81 -7.57
N GLY A 22 0.52 9.04 -7.89
CA GLY A 22 -0.37 8.44 -6.90
C GLY A 22 0.36 7.45 -5.98
N VAL A 23 1.14 6.52 -6.56
CA VAL A 23 1.93 5.54 -5.81
C VAL A 23 2.95 6.24 -4.90
N LEU A 24 3.71 7.20 -5.43
CA LEU A 24 4.67 7.97 -4.63
C LEU A 24 3.99 8.69 -3.47
N THR A 25 2.89 9.38 -3.75
CA THR A 25 2.14 10.12 -2.72
C THR A 25 1.59 9.17 -1.66
N ALA A 26 0.98 8.06 -2.08
CA ALA A 26 0.45 7.05 -1.17
C ALA A 26 1.53 6.43 -0.30
N THR A 27 2.69 6.06 -0.87
CA THR A 27 3.82 5.50 -0.11
C THR A 27 4.36 6.50 0.88
N VAL A 28 4.60 7.76 0.47
CA VAL A 28 5.08 8.81 1.39
C VAL A 28 4.09 9.00 2.53
N VAL A 29 2.82 9.24 2.23
CA VAL A 29 1.78 9.45 3.25
C VAL A 29 1.65 8.24 4.16
N ALA A 30 1.67 7.01 3.63
CA ALA A 30 1.55 5.79 4.43
C ALA A 30 2.71 5.63 5.41
N VAL A 31 3.96 5.80 4.94
CA VAL A 31 5.15 5.66 5.77
C VAL A 31 5.21 6.78 6.81
N THR A 32 5.09 8.05 6.39
CA THR A 32 5.24 9.19 7.30
C THR A 32 4.14 9.22 8.34
N SER A 33 2.87 9.00 7.96
CA SER A 33 1.77 8.97 8.91
C SER A 33 1.91 7.83 9.91
N SER A 34 2.33 6.63 9.47
CA SER A 34 2.47 5.47 10.36
C SER A 34 3.57 5.68 11.39
N VAL A 35 4.76 6.13 10.96
CA VAL A 35 5.87 6.39 11.88
C VAL A 35 5.56 7.57 12.80
N TRP A 36 4.97 8.64 12.26
CA TRP A 36 4.64 9.82 13.07
C TRP A 36 3.58 9.51 14.13
N LEU A 37 2.52 8.77 13.79
CA LEU A 37 1.53 8.31 14.77
C LEU A 37 2.14 7.36 15.79
N ALA A 38 3.01 6.44 15.37
CA ALA A 38 3.68 5.53 16.30
C ALA A 38 4.55 6.28 17.32
N ARG A 39 5.23 7.35 16.89
CA ARG A 39 5.97 8.27 17.78
C ARG A 39 5.06 9.06 18.70
N LEU A 40 3.92 9.54 18.19
CA LEU A 40 2.93 10.26 19.00
C LEU A 40 2.41 9.39 20.15
N PHE A 41 2.25 8.10 19.93
CA PHE A 41 1.89 7.12 20.97
C PHE A 41 3.09 6.54 21.73
N THR A 42 4.29 7.09 21.55
CA THR A 42 5.52 6.65 22.25
C THR A 42 5.82 5.16 22.12
N LEU A 43 5.50 4.56 20.96
CA LEU A 43 5.70 3.13 20.74
C LEU A 43 7.20 2.79 20.65
N PRO A 44 7.63 1.59 21.09
CA PRO A 44 8.99 1.10 20.92
C PRO A 44 9.49 1.15 19.47
N ASP A 45 10.80 1.36 19.28
CA ASP A 45 11.43 1.52 17.96
C ASP A 45 11.17 0.32 17.03
N GLU A 46 11.19 -0.90 17.59
CA GLU A 46 10.87 -2.14 16.87
C GLU A 46 9.44 -2.14 16.29
N ILE A 47 8.46 -1.61 17.04
CA ILE A 47 7.08 -1.46 16.57
C ILE A 47 7.00 -0.36 15.51
N GLN A 48 7.71 0.77 15.68
CA GLN A 48 7.73 1.85 14.69
C GLN A 48 8.28 1.38 13.34
N ARG A 49 9.42 0.68 13.35
CA ARG A 49 10.06 0.09 12.15
C ARG A 49 9.15 -0.93 11.47
N SER A 50 8.46 -1.74 12.26
CA SER A 50 7.51 -2.75 11.75
C SER A 50 6.26 -2.11 11.14
N LEU A 51 5.75 -1.02 11.72
CA LEU A 51 4.60 -0.27 11.20
C LEU A 51 4.90 0.47 9.89
N ALA A 52 6.14 0.89 9.67
CA ALA A 52 6.52 1.67 8.49
C ALA A 52 6.22 0.96 7.16
N VAL A 53 6.21 -0.38 7.15
CA VAL A 53 5.96 -1.21 5.96
C VAL A 53 4.54 -1.81 5.89
N ARG A 54 3.62 -1.40 6.77
CA ARG A 54 2.28 -2.03 6.89
C ARG A 54 1.38 -1.89 5.65
N SER A 55 1.66 -0.95 4.77
CA SER A 55 0.81 -0.58 3.62
C SER A 55 1.22 -1.24 2.29
N VAL A 56 2.00 -2.32 2.35
CA VAL A 56 2.29 -3.17 1.17
C VAL A 56 2.01 -4.63 1.50
N THR A 57 1.99 -5.52 0.49
CA THR A 57 1.74 -6.94 0.75
C THR A 57 2.87 -7.59 1.54
N THR A 58 2.54 -8.65 2.27
CA THR A 58 3.47 -9.34 3.19
C THR A 58 4.83 -9.67 2.57
N PRO A 59 4.94 -10.19 1.34
CA PRO A 59 6.26 -10.46 0.74
C PRO A 59 7.12 -9.20 0.56
N PHE A 60 6.53 -8.09 0.10
CA PHE A 60 7.25 -6.82 -0.04
C PHE A 60 7.56 -6.21 1.32
N ALA A 61 6.64 -6.31 2.27
CA ALA A 61 6.83 -5.76 3.62
C ALA A 61 7.98 -6.45 4.35
N LEU A 62 8.05 -7.78 4.28
CA LEU A 62 9.14 -8.58 4.86
C LEU A 62 10.48 -8.30 4.18
N ALA A 63 10.50 -8.10 2.86
CA ALA A 63 11.72 -7.72 2.14
C ALA A 63 12.20 -6.31 2.56
N ALA A 64 11.28 -5.35 2.66
CA ALA A 64 11.59 -3.99 3.09
C ALA A 64 12.00 -3.94 4.58
N SER A 65 11.40 -4.75 5.44
CA SER A 65 11.66 -4.74 6.88
C SER A 65 13.07 -5.19 7.24
N GLN A 66 13.72 -6.00 6.40
CA GLN A 66 15.13 -6.36 6.57
C GLN A 66 16.05 -5.13 6.57
N SER A 67 15.75 -4.14 5.71
CA SER A 67 16.50 -2.88 5.66
C SER A 67 16.14 -1.95 6.81
N LEU A 68 14.89 -1.97 7.29
CA LEU A 68 14.42 -1.13 8.40
C LEU A 68 14.79 -1.68 9.78
N GLY A 69 15.06 -2.98 9.91
CA GLY A 69 15.17 -3.65 11.21
C GLY A 69 13.82 -3.88 11.90
N GLY A 70 12.74 -4.07 11.13
CA GLY A 70 11.41 -4.39 11.66
C GLY A 70 11.27 -5.89 11.99
N GLN A 71 10.53 -6.20 13.04
CA GLN A 71 10.29 -7.58 13.48
C GLN A 71 9.30 -8.29 12.51
N PRO A 72 9.68 -9.44 11.91
CA PRO A 72 8.85 -10.11 10.90
C PRO A 72 7.41 -10.41 11.35
N ASP A 73 7.24 -10.86 12.59
CA ASP A 73 5.93 -11.23 13.14
C ASP A 73 5.00 -10.01 13.26
N LEU A 74 5.54 -8.88 13.73
CA LEU A 74 4.81 -7.62 13.82
C LEU A 74 4.48 -7.06 12.43
N VAL A 75 5.43 -7.14 11.49
CA VAL A 75 5.22 -6.74 10.10
C VAL A 75 4.05 -7.50 9.49
N ALA A 76 4.05 -8.84 9.60
CA ALA A 76 2.96 -9.66 9.09
C ALA A 76 1.61 -9.29 9.73
N LEU A 77 1.58 -9.11 11.05
CA LEU A 77 0.39 -8.69 11.79
C LEU A 77 -0.15 -7.35 11.26
N PHE A 78 0.69 -6.31 11.18
CA PHE A 78 0.24 -4.98 10.77
C PHE A 78 -0.21 -4.92 9.32
N VAL A 79 0.43 -5.68 8.43
CA VAL A 79 0.00 -5.81 7.02
C VAL A 79 -1.41 -6.41 6.95
N VAL A 80 -1.65 -7.51 7.66
CA VAL A 80 -2.97 -8.17 7.67
C VAL A 80 -4.03 -7.25 8.25
N VAL A 81 -3.78 -6.66 9.42
CA VAL A 81 -4.72 -5.73 10.08
C VAL A 81 -5.04 -4.55 9.16
N THR A 82 -4.02 -3.91 8.57
CA THR A 82 -4.21 -2.79 7.64
C THR A 82 -5.04 -3.19 6.42
N GLY A 83 -4.73 -4.35 5.83
CA GLY A 83 -5.41 -4.85 4.65
C GLY A 83 -6.89 -5.13 4.92
N VAL A 84 -7.18 -5.94 5.94
CA VAL A 84 -8.55 -6.33 6.31
C VAL A 84 -9.36 -5.12 6.75
N PHE A 85 -8.78 -4.24 7.56
CA PHE A 85 -9.47 -3.05 8.03
C PHE A 85 -9.87 -2.15 6.86
N GLY A 86 -8.92 -1.79 5.99
CA GLY A 86 -9.23 -0.90 4.88
C GLY A 86 -10.14 -1.55 3.83
N MET A 87 -10.08 -2.87 3.64
CA MET A 87 -11.07 -3.62 2.85
C MET A 87 -12.48 -3.45 3.42
N ALA A 88 -12.64 -3.58 4.75
CA ALA A 88 -13.95 -3.51 5.40
C ALA A 88 -14.56 -2.10 5.38
N ILE A 89 -13.75 -1.06 5.50
CA ILE A 89 -14.24 0.34 5.59
C ILE A 89 -14.18 1.11 4.28
N GLY A 90 -13.47 0.61 3.26
CA GLY A 90 -13.15 1.37 2.06
C GLY A 90 -14.38 1.84 1.27
N ASP A 91 -15.40 1.00 1.14
CA ASP A 91 -16.61 1.37 0.41
C ASP A 91 -17.38 2.51 1.10
N VAL A 92 -17.43 2.48 2.45
CA VAL A 92 -18.04 3.55 3.25
C VAL A 92 -17.26 4.85 3.09
N LEU A 93 -15.92 4.78 3.07
CA LEU A 93 -15.06 5.93 2.83
C LEU A 93 -15.26 6.51 1.43
N PHE A 94 -15.30 5.67 0.39
CA PHE A 94 -15.53 6.13 -0.98
C PHE A 94 -16.89 6.81 -1.14
N LEU A 95 -17.93 6.27 -0.49
CA LEU A 95 -19.24 6.91 -0.48
C LEU A 95 -19.20 8.28 0.22
N ARG A 96 -18.59 8.35 1.42
CA ARG A 96 -18.45 9.59 2.20
C ARG A 96 -17.65 10.67 1.46
N LEU A 97 -16.59 10.27 0.77
CA LEU A 97 -15.72 11.16 -0.02
C LEU A 97 -16.27 11.41 -1.43
N SER A 98 -17.44 10.87 -1.78
CA SER A 98 -18.06 10.99 -3.10
C SER A 98 -17.17 10.49 -4.25
N ILE A 99 -16.33 9.49 -4.00
CA ILE A 99 -15.48 8.85 -5.02
C ILE A 99 -16.35 7.84 -5.79
N ARG A 100 -16.71 8.22 -7.02
CA ARG A 100 -17.59 7.41 -7.88
C ARG A 100 -16.84 6.65 -8.97
N GLU A 101 -15.66 7.14 -9.36
CA GLU A 101 -14.89 6.62 -10.48
C GLU A 101 -14.18 5.31 -10.10
N GLY A 102 -14.34 4.28 -10.93
CA GLY A 102 -13.86 2.93 -10.64
C GLY A 102 -12.35 2.88 -10.50
N MET A 103 -11.59 3.52 -11.40
CA MET A 103 -10.12 3.51 -11.30
C MET A 103 -9.64 4.17 -10.01
N ALA A 104 -10.28 5.25 -9.56
CA ALA A 104 -9.97 5.88 -8.28
C ALA A 104 -10.23 4.94 -7.09
N LYS A 105 -11.33 4.19 -7.09
CA LYS A 105 -11.61 3.18 -6.04
C LYS A 105 -10.58 2.05 -6.06
N GLY A 106 -10.27 1.51 -7.24
CA GLY A 106 -9.26 0.48 -7.41
C GLY A 106 -7.88 0.96 -6.94
N ALA A 107 -7.47 2.15 -7.36
CA ALA A 107 -6.21 2.76 -6.93
C ALA A 107 -6.16 2.97 -5.41
N GLY A 108 -7.24 3.47 -4.81
CA GLY A 108 -7.36 3.67 -3.37
C GLY A 108 -7.22 2.36 -2.59
N PHE A 109 -7.96 1.31 -2.99
CA PHE A 109 -7.87 0.01 -2.35
C PHE A 109 -6.50 -0.66 -2.53
N GLY A 110 -5.93 -0.61 -3.74
CA GLY A 110 -4.60 -1.15 -4.03
C GLY A 110 -3.49 -0.48 -3.22
N ALA A 111 -3.59 0.85 -3.02
CA ALA A 111 -2.63 1.60 -2.23
C ALA A 111 -2.79 1.41 -0.71
N ALA A 112 -4.03 1.44 -0.20
CA ALA A 112 -4.29 1.45 1.24
C ALA A 112 -4.39 0.06 1.86
N SER A 113 -4.96 -0.90 1.12
CA SER A 113 -5.34 -2.23 1.61
C SER A 113 -4.75 -3.37 0.81
N HIS A 114 -3.84 -3.04 -0.12
CA HIS A 114 -2.97 -3.97 -0.84
C HIS A 114 -3.73 -5.20 -1.35
N GLY A 115 -3.37 -6.42 -0.92
CA GLY A 115 -3.97 -7.66 -1.41
C GLY A 115 -5.45 -7.80 -1.07
N ALA A 116 -5.84 -7.45 0.17
CA ALA A 116 -7.23 -7.54 0.62
C ALA A 116 -8.11 -6.51 -0.12
N GLY A 117 -7.65 -5.26 -0.24
CA GLY A 117 -8.34 -4.24 -1.02
C GLY A 117 -8.41 -4.57 -2.51
N THR A 118 -7.36 -5.18 -3.06
CA THR A 118 -7.35 -5.64 -4.44
C THR A 118 -8.40 -6.71 -4.68
N ALA A 119 -8.53 -7.70 -3.78
CA ALA A 119 -9.59 -8.70 -3.85
C ALA A 119 -10.98 -8.05 -3.82
N ARG A 120 -11.22 -7.10 -2.91
CA ARG A 120 -12.48 -6.33 -2.87
C ARG A 120 -12.71 -5.50 -4.14
N SER A 121 -11.65 -4.97 -4.74
CA SER A 121 -11.77 -4.21 -5.99
C SER A 121 -12.24 -5.09 -7.15
N TYR A 122 -11.80 -6.35 -7.22
CA TYR A 122 -12.33 -7.30 -8.22
C TYR A 122 -13.82 -7.62 -8.02
N GLU A 123 -14.32 -7.55 -6.78
CA GLU A 123 -15.76 -7.68 -6.50
C GLU A 123 -16.57 -6.46 -6.95
N LEU A 124 -15.95 -5.26 -6.96
CA LEU A 124 -16.57 -4.05 -7.51
C LEU A 124 -16.60 -4.06 -9.04
N GLY A 125 -15.53 -4.56 -9.66
CA GLY A 125 -15.44 -4.68 -11.10
C GLY A 125 -14.05 -5.06 -11.59
N GLN A 126 -13.99 -5.53 -12.83
CA GLN A 126 -12.74 -6.03 -13.39
C GLN A 126 -11.71 -4.90 -13.61
N GLN A 127 -12.17 -3.71 -14.01
CA GLN A 127 -11.25 -2.59 -14.24
C GLN A 127 -10.63 -2.10 -12.92
N GLU A 128 -11.43 -2.06 -11.86
CA GLU A 128 -11.04 -1.70 -10.50
C GLU A 128 -10.00 -2.66 -9.95
N GLY A 129 -10.25 -3.97 -10.07
CA GLY A 129 -9.31 -5.02 -9.63
C GLY A 129 -7.96 -4.97 -10.37
N VAL A 130 -8.00 -4.70 -11.68
CA VAL A 130 -6.78 -4.50 -12.48
C VAL A 130 -5.99 -3.29 -11.96
N VAL A 131 -6.63 -2.13 -11.80
CA VAL A 131 -5.96 -0.91 -11.32
C VAL A 131 -5.42 -1.11 -9.89
N ALA A 132 -6.19 -1.73 -9.01
CA ALA A 132 -5.75 -2.06 -7.65
C ALA A 132 -4.50 -2.95 -7.65
N SER A 133 -4.49 -3.98 -8.49
CA SER A 133 -3.33 -4.88 -8.65
C SER A 133 -2.08 -4.14 -9.13
N LEU A 134 -2.24 -3.23 -10.10
CA LEU A 134 -1.14 -2.40 -10.61
C LEU A 134 -0.58 -1.51 -9.51
N VAL A 135 -1.43 -0.76 -8.82
CA VAL A 135 -1.03 0.15 -7.74
C VAL A 135 -0.37 -0.61 -6.60
N MET A 136 -0.97 -1.70 -6.13
CA MET A 136 -0.40 -2.56 -5.10
C MET A 136 1.02 -3.05 -5.46
N MET A 137 1.22 -3.52 -6.71
CA MET A 137 2.51 -4.04 -7.14
C MET A 137 3.57 -2.93 -7.26
N LEU A 138 3.20 -1.78 -7.83
CA LEU A 138 4.09 -0.62 -7.95
C LEU A 138 4.47 -0.07 -6.57
N SER A 139 3.53 0.06 -5.65
CA SER A 139 3.78 0.49 -4.27
C SER A 139 4.69 -0.49 -3.52
N GLY A 140 4.50 -1.79 -3.72
CA GLY A 140 5.34 -2.83 -3.13
C GLY A 140 6.80 -2.73 -3.59
N VAL A 141 7.02 -2.64 -4.90
CA VAL A 141 8.37 -2.45 -5.48
C VAL A 141 9.01 -1.16 -4.99
N LEU A 142 8.26 -0.05 -5.03
CA LEU A 142 8.74 1.24 -4.56
C LEU A 142 9.16 1.18 -3.10
N MET A 143 8.35 0.59 -2.23
CA MET A 143 8.65 0.48 -0.80
C MET A 143 9.93 -0.31 -0.55
N VAL A 144 10.13 -1.44 -1.23
CA VAL A 144 11.38 -2.21 -1.10
C VAL A 144 12.60 -1.37 -1.50
N LEU A 145 12.53 -0.65 -2.62
CA LEU A 145 13.63 0.18 -3.11
C LEU A 145 13.93 1.37 -2.18
N VAL A 146 12.90 1.98 -1.61
CA VAL A 146 13.02 3.18 -0.76
C VAL A 146 13.27 2.81 0.72
N SER A 147 13.06 1.55 1.11
CA SER A 147 13.23 1.06 2.49
C SER A 147 14.58 1.42 3.14
N PRO A 148 15.76 1.34 2.49
CA PRO A 148 17.02 1.70 3.12
C PRO A 148 17.15 3.21 3.34
N LEU A 149 16.52 4.02 2.47
CA LEU A 149 16.49 5.47 2.62
C LEU A 149 15.60 5.86 3.79
N VAL A 150 14.42 5.25 3.90
CA VAL A 150 13.51 5.44 5.05
C VAL A 150 14.22 5.09 6.35
N ALA A 151 14.95 3.97 6.38
CA ALA A 151 15.72 3.56 7.54
C ALA A 151 16.69 4.65 7.99
N ARG A 152 17.44 5.29 7.08
CA ARG A 152 18.44 6.32 7.40
C ARG A 152 17.84 7.69 7.75
N MET A 153 16.69 8.04 7.18
CA MET A 153 16.08 9.36 7.36
C MET A 153 15.14 9.40 8.56
N MET A 154 14.56 8.26 8.93
CA MET A 154 13.51 8.17 9.94
C MET A 154 13.90 7.36 11.17
N PHE A 155 15.00 6.62 11.19
CA PHE A 155 15.45 5.82 12.33
C PHE A 155 16.97 5.95 12.53
#